data_AF-A0AAN7C639-F1
#
_entry.id   AF-A0AAN7C639-F1
#
_cell.length_a   1.000
_cell.length_b   1.000
_cell.length_c   1.000
_cell.angle_alpha   90.00
_cell.angle_beta   90.00
_cell.angle_gamma   90.00
#
_symmetry.space_group_name_H-M   'P 1'
#
loop_
_entity.id
_entity.type
_entity.pdbx_description
1 polymer ?
#
loop_
_entity_poly.entity_id
_entity_poly.type
_entity_poly.pdbx_seq_one_letter_code
_entity_poly.pdbx_strand_id
1 'polypeptide(L)'
;MMSDAKLCWGSGDVAWGWGSRANTTPLDVKKSRMIHFTANSWINDPCAPGYDPHTKTYHLFYQCNPGGCEWGNMSWGHIVSKDMLRWRQAEVSPALVPDQTYDAQGVFTGCWIPPVDDADRTLRVAYSSVRHLPFHWSTPPYPRDAAGLSIALFRDGGNTWTKSARNPILAGEPAGVEVTGFRDPFVTEFSLILPARATPAERGPMLYGLVSGCIQDAGPTVFLYEIRRDNPEDEWRYLGPLVDLPARFQPSKKRGGNYGVNWECANLVALRASSEVRHFLIMGAKGDVEKDHVRAYRRPVTAPSRTVRAQLWMSGRLVTSPSGDGVQFQYEHGGYLDHGSYYAANSVTDPKSGRTIVYGWTPEEDLTLAAAAEKGWNGSVAIPRVIFLLRIPRVVKALRSELEDVSPYELITEHDGTITVLTLGVRPIAELEQLREPTHQHSTAAAIVLPESDTVRGQAICQTQSTSWELEATIAVGAGFQEVGFHLRHNTDLSTRTTVTFSVATETIIVERHASNSDPTINKCPDAGPFTLLTTRDAEGRESLEKLHIRIFSDGDILEVFANDRFALATMVYSGTGPDLGGLTAVATGGVGSAVFETVKVWDGLDLQSPRSTPLPADR
;
A
#
# COMPACT_ATOMS: atom_id res chain seq x y z
N MET A 1 9.95 7.80 23.95
CA MET A 1 8.50 7.80 23.73
C MET A 1 7.90 9.18 23.46
N MET A 2 8.67 10.15 22.91
CA MET A 2 8.16 11.48 22.47
C MET A 2 8.64 11.84 21.05
N SER A 3 9.20 10.88 20.29
CA SER A 3 9.78 11.12 18.96
C SER A 3 8.74 11.12 17.83
N ASP A 4 7.67 10.34 17.95
CA ASP A 4 6.74 10.10 16.83
C ASP A 4 5.86 11.32 16.52
N ALA A 5 5.58 12.16 17.52
CA ALA A 5 4.86 13.41 17.31
C ALA A 5 5.68 14.46 16.52
N LYS A 6 7.01 14.40 16.56
CA LYS A 6 7.88 15.37 15.87
C LYS A 6 7.97 15.16 14.36
N LEU A 7 7.73 13.94 13.88
CA LEU A 7 7.68 13.66 12.44
C LEU A 7 6.35 14.14 11.81
N CYS A 8 5.26 14.16 12.59
CA CYS A 8 3.99 14.72 12.14
C CYS A 8 3.87 16.23 12.35
N TRP A 9 4.61 16.81 13.30
CA TRP A 9 4.45 18.22 13.68
C TRP A 9 5.81 18.85 13.98
N GLY A 10 6.43 19.43 12.95
CA GLY A 10 7.52 20.38 13.14
C GLY A 10 6.99 21.58 13.92
N SER A 11 7.49 21.78 15.13
CA SER A 11 7.12 22.89 16.00
C SER A 11 7.63 24.21 15.44
N GLY A 12 6.73 25.09 15.00
CA GLY A 12 7.05 26.48 14.69
C GLY A 12 5.86 27.25 14.12
N ASP A 13 5.33 28.21 14.89
CA ASP A 13 4.53 29.30 14.34
C ASP A 13 5.40 30.08 13.36
N VAL A 14 5.21 29.89 12.06
CA VAL A 14 5.87 30.70 11.03
C VAL A 14 4.79 31.28 10.12
N ALA A 15 4.68 32.60 10.12
CA ALA A 15 3.89 33.32 9.14
C ALA A 15 4.54 33.14 7.76
N TRP A 16 3.87 32.45 6.84
CA TRP A 16 4.41 32.12 5.52
C TRP A 16 4.10 33.23 4.50
N GLY A 17 5.13 34.00 4.15
CA GLY A 17 5.11 34.86 2.96
C GLY A 17 5.53 34.07 1.72
N TRP A 18 4.85 34.31 0.59
CA TRP A 18 5.17 33.73 -0.71
C TRP A 18 6.52 34.26 -1.22
N GLY A 19 7.61 33.60 -0.83
CA GLY A 19 8.97 33.93 -1.25
C GLY A 19 9.50 32.93 -2.27
N SER A 20 9.81 33.41 -3.48
CA SER A 20 10.51 32.63 -4.50
C SER A 20 12.02 32.51 -4.18
N ARG A 21 12.60 31.30 -4.22
CA ARG A 21 14.03 30.94 -4.47
C ARG A 21 14.24 29.44 -4.20
N ALA A 22 15.18 28.68 -4.79
CA ALA A 22 16.26 28.94 -5.74
C ALA A 22 16.48 27.68 -6.62
N ASN A 23 16.97 27.86 -7.85
CA ASN A 23 17.30 26.79 -8.80
C ASN A 23 18.43 25.88 -8.27
N THR A 24 18.08 24.67 -7.81
CA THR A 24 18.96 23.51 -7.93
C THR A 24 18.84 22.97 -9.37
N THR A 25 19.97 22.58 -9.97
CA THR A 25 20.00 22.09 -11.35
C THR A 25 19.07 20.87 -11.53
N PRO A 26 18.02 20.94 -12.37
CA PRO A 26 16.98 19.90 -12.48
C PRO A 26 17.39 18.56 -13.12
N LEU A 27 18.66 18.40 -13.51
CA LEU A 27 19.07 17.36 -14.47
C LEU A 27 19.43 15.99 -13.84
N ASP A 28 19.90 15.94 -12.60
CA ASP A 28 20.27 14.67 -11.95
C ASP A 28 19.10 14.05 -11.15
N VAL A 29 18.21 14.88 -10.60
CA VAL A 29 17.02 14.41 -9.84
C VAL A 29 15.96 13.78 -10.77
N LYS A 30 15.90 14.20 -12.04
CA LYS A 30 14.94 13.69 -13.04
C LYS A 30 15.32 12.34 -13.66
N LYS A 31 16.54 11.85 -13.48
CA LYS A 31 17.03 10.61 -14.14
C LYS A 31 16.99 9.34 -13.28
N SER A 32 16.54 9.43 -12.03
CA SER A 32 16.57 8.28 -11.10
C SER A 32 15.21 7.68 -10.75
N ARG A 33 14.10 8.18 -11.32
CA ARG A 33 12.73 7.72 -11.03
C ARG A 33 11.91 7.63 -12.30
N MET A 34 11.66 6.41 -12.73
CA MET A 34 11.17 6.11 -14.06
C MET A 34 9.85 5.33 -14.04
N ILE A 35 9.48 4.70 -12.92
CA ILE A 35 8.23 3.93 -12.79
C ILE A 35 7.29 4.42 -11.67
N HIS A 36 7.80 4.98 -10.58
CA HIS A 36 6.96 5.50 -9.49
C HIS A 36 6.60 6.97 -9.71
N PHE A 37 5.37 7.33 -9.33
CA PHE A 37 4.99 8.73 -9.28
C PHE A 37 5.60 9.41 -8.04
N THR A 38 6.27 10.54 -8.26
CA THR A 38 6.77 11.45 -7.22
C THR A 38 6.47 12.90 -7.64
N ALA A 39 6.49 13.82 -6.68
CA ALA A 39 6.41 15.25 -6.96
C ALA A 39 7.62 15.98 -6.36
N ASN A 40 7.93 17.18 -6.85
CA ASN A 40 8.98 18.06 -6.28
C ASN A 40 8.48 18.76 -5.01
N SER A 41 7.91 17.98 -4.10
CA SER A 41 7.30 18.40 -2.85
C SER A 41 7.21 17.21 -1.91
N TRP A 42 6.73 17.44 -0.70
CA TRP A 42 6.20 16.36 0.14
C TRP A 42 4.96 15.79 -0.55
N ILE A 43 4.90 14.46 -0.65
CA ILE A 43 3.68 13.72 -0.94
C ILE A 43 3.50 12.57 0.04
N ASN A 44 2.25 12.26 0.35
CA ASN A 44 1.90 11.05 1.09
C ASN A 44 0.68 10.37 0.47
N ASP A 45 -0.37 10.14 1.26
CA ASP A 45 -1.53 9.31 0.96
C ASP A 45 -2.05 9.53 -0.47
N PRO A 46 -2.08 8.48 -1.31
CA PRO A 46 -2.90 8.48 -2.50
C PRO A 46 -4.36 8.57 -2.08
N CYS A 47 -5.09 9.48 -2.71
CA CYS A 47 -6.45 9.84 -2.36
C CYS A 47 -7.37 9.66 -3.57
N ALA A 48 -8.63 9.33 -3.30
CA ALA A 48 -9.73 9.34 -4.27
C ALA A 48 -9.40 8.77 -5.66
N PRO A 49 -8.82 7.54 -5.76
CA PRO A 49 -8.68 6.88 -7.05
C PRO A 49 -10.08 6.69 -7.66
N GLY A 50 -10.25 7.12 -8.92
CA GLY A 50 -11.55 7.16 -9.58
C GLY A 50 -11.45 7.03 -11.08
N TYR A 51 -12.58 6.75 -11.72
CA TYR A 51 -12.68 6.64 -13.17
C TYR A 51 -13.84 7.49 -13.68
N ASP A 52 -13.55 8.35 -14.64
CA ASP A 52 -14.55 9.08 -15.40
C ASP A 52 -14.92 8.28 -16.66
N PRO A 53 -16.15 7.72 -16.73
CA PRO A 53 -16.60 6.94 -17.88
C PRO A 53 -16.82 7.79 -19.14
N HIS A 54 -17.09 9.09 -18.99
CA HIS A 54 -17.38 9.99 -20.10
C HIS A 54 -16.11 10.34 -20.87
N THR A 55 -15.05 10.72 -20.16
CA THR A 55 -13.75 11.03 -20.78
C THR A 55 -12.85 9.81 -20.91
N LYS A 56 -13.25 8.66 -20.36
CA LYS A 56 -12.44 7.45 -20.24
C LYS A 56 -11.09 7.73 -19.56
N THR A 57 -11.11 8.42 -18.42
CA THR A 57 -9.91 8.89 -17.71
C THR A 57 -9.86 8.32 -16.30
N TYR A 58 -8.71 7.79 -15.90
CA TYR A 58 -8.44 7.49 -14.50
C TYR A 58 -7.92 8.75 -13.80
N HIS A 59 -8.43 9.00 -12.60
CA HIS A 59 -8.04 10.10 -11.72
C HIS A 59 -7.40 9.51 -10.47
N LEU A 60 -6.29 10.11 -10.04
CA LEU A 60 -5.68 9.81 -8.75
C LEU A 60 -5.23 11.13 -8.13
N PHE A 61 -5.57 11.31 -6.86
CA PHE A 61 -5.11 12.43 -6.06
C PHE A 61 -4.04 11.95 -5.10
N TYR A 62 -3.31 12.90 -4.53
CA TYR A 62 -2.35 12.61 -3.48
C TYR A 62 -2.25 13.80 -2.55
N GLN A 63 -2.08 13.54 -1.27
CA GLN A 63 -1.75 14.61 -0.33
C GLN A 63 -0.37 15.18 -0.65
N CYS A 64 -0.24 16.51 -0.61
CA CYS A 64 1.01 17.20 -0.81
C CYS A 64 1.14 18.49 0.02
N ASN A 65 2.39 18.90 0.25
CA ASN A 65 2.72 20.26 0.68
C ASN A 65 3.21 21.07 -0.54
N PRO A 66 2.41 21.95 -1.14
CA PRO A 66 2.83 22.69 -2.34
C PRO A 66 4.03 23.63 -2.10
N GLY A 67 4.33 23.97 -0.84
CA GLY A 67 5.37 24.91 -0.46
C GLY A 67 6.70 24.28 -0.02
N GLY A 68 6.78 22.95 0.13
CA GLY A 68 7.95 22.32 0.75
C GLY A 68 8.03 20.80 0.60
N CYS A 69 9.12 20.22 1.12
CA CYS A 69 9.41 18.78 1.14
C CYS A 69 9.22 18.15 2.53
N GLU A 70 8.64 18.92 3.44
CA GLU A 70 8.22 18.56 4.78
C GLU A 70 6.69 18.47 4.87
N TRP A 71 6.22 17.74 5.87
CA TRP A 71 4.79 17.67 6.18
C TRP A 71 4.25 19.07 6.57
N GLY A 72 3.17 19.50 5.94
CA GLY A 72 2.53 20.79 6.21
C GLY A 72 1.62 21.26 5.07
N ASN A 73 0.79 22.28 5.33
CA ASN A 73 -0.09 22.92 4.33
C ASN A 73 -0.84 21.92 3.41
N MET A 74 -1.41 20.88 4.03
CA MET A 74 -1.81 19.70 3.30
C MET A 74 -2.91 20.03 2.28
N SER A 75 -2.58 19.76 1.02
CA SER A 75 -3.40 20.02 -0.17
C SER A 75 -3.48 18.74 -1.00
N TRP A 76 -4.35 18.69 -2.00
CA TRP A 76 -4.40 17.55 -2.92
C TRP A 76 -3.78 17.91 -4.26
N GLY A 77 -2.70 17.24 -4.64
CA GLY A 77 -2.27 17.16 -6.02
C GLY A 77 -3.18 16.25 -6.84
N HIS A 78 -3.16 16.38 -8.17
CA HIS A 78 -4.04 15.63 -9.06
C HIS A 78 -3.30 15.18 -10.32
N ILE A 79 -3.31 13.87 -10.55
CA ILE A 79 -2.82 13.23 -11.75
C ILE A 79 -3.91 12.44 -12.46
N VAL A 80 -3.78 12.31 -13.77
CA VAL A 80 -4.70 11.56 -14.62
C VAL A 80 -3.96 10.60 -15.53
N SER A 81 -4.62 9.49 -15.87
CA SER A 81 -4.07 8.46 -16.75
C SER A 81 -5.14 7.87 -17.67
N LYS A 82 -4.69 7.27 -18.78
CA LYS A 82 -5.55 6.45 -19.68
C LYS A 82 -5.35 4.95 -19.48
N ASP A 83 -4.28 4.54 -18.80
CA ASP A 83 -3.84 3.15 -18.67
C ASP A 83 -3.42 2.76 -17.24
N MET A 84 -3.71 3.62 -16.24
CA MET A 84 -3.33 3.47 -14.81
C MET A 84 -1.82 3.38 -14.54
N LEU A 85 -0.99 3.47 -15.57
CA LEU A 85 0.45 3.29 -15.51
C LEU A 85 1.17 4.62 -15.81
N ARG A 86 0.84 5.25 -16.95
CA ARG A 86 1.41 6.55 -17.34
C ARG A 86 0.53 7.67 -16.82
N TRP A 87 1.01 8.34 -15.79
CA TRP A 87 0.33 9.46 -15.15
C TRP A 87 0.87 10.78 -15.65
N ARG A 88 -0.02 11.75 -15.89
CA ARG A 88 0.32 13.15 -16.15
C ARG A 88 -0.35 14.03 -15.12
N GLN A 89 0.25 15.19 -14.84
CA GLN A 89 -0.44 16.21 -14.04
C GLN A 89 -1.75 16.59 -14.70
N ALA A 90 -2.80 16.75 -13.89
CA ALA A 90 -4.01 17.43 -14.32
C ALA A 90 -3.73 18.90 -14.62
N GLU A 91 -4.60 19.55 -15.40
CA GLU A 91 -4.41 20.95 -15.81
C GLU A 91 -4.39 21.92 -14.63
N VAL A 92 -5.13 21.59 -13.57
CA VAL A 92 -5.16 22.36 -12.33
C VAL A 92 -4.65 21.49 -11.20
N SER A 93 -3.56 21.93 -10.59
CA SER A 93 -2.96 21.30 -9.41
C SER A 93 -2.24 22.36 -8.57
N PRO A 94 -2.40 22.38 -7.22
CA PRO A 94 -3.24 21.49 -6.42
C PRO A 94 -4.73 21.61 -6.79
N ALA A 95 -5.44 20.48 -6.78
CA ALA A 95 -6.87 20.42 -7.08
C ALA A 95 -7.73 20.91 -5.91
N LEU A 96 -7.27 20.68 -4.67
CA LEU A 96 -7.90 21.18 -3.45
C LEU A 96 -6.82 21.77 -2.55
N VAL A 97 -7.10 22.93 -1.95
CA VAL A 97 -6.22 23.65 -1.01
C VAL A 97 -7.01 24.08 0.24
N PRO A 98 -6.35 24.33 1.38
CA PRO A 98 -6.97 24.95 2.55
C PRO A 98 -7.42 26.39 2.24
N ASP A 99 -8.70 26.60 1.95
CA ASP A 99 -9.23 27.92 1.57
C ASP A 99 -10.61 28.24 2.17
N GLN A 100 -11.17 27.33 2.99
CA GLN A 100 -12.40 27.53 3.72
C GLN A 100 -12.16 27.46 5.22
N THR A 101 -13.08 28.03 6.00
CA THR A 101 -13.00 28.03 7.47
C THR A 101 -13.03 26.62 8.06
N TYR A 102 -13.70 25.68 7.40
CA TYR A 102 -13.84 24.29 7.85
C TYR A 102 -12.66 23.39 7.46
N ASP A 103 -11.78 23.83 6.54
CA ASP A 103 -10.55 23.11 6.16
C ASP A 103 -9.28 23.96 6.27
N ALA A 104 -9.35 25.05 7.04
CA ALA A 104 -8.33 26.08 7.14
C ALA A 104 -6.95 25.56 7.58
N GLN A 105 -6.87 24.36 8.16
CA GLN A 105 -5.62 23.77 8.61
C GLN A 105 -5.19 22.54 7.79
N GLY A 106 -5.99 22.09 6.82
CA GLY A 106 -5.58 21.02 5.92
C GLY A 106 -6.73 20.36 5.17
N VAL A 107 -6.43 19.95 3.93
CA VAL A 107 -7.26 19.05 3.12
C VAL A 107 -6.69 17.64 3.29
N PHE A 108 -7.27 16.87 4.20
CA PHE A 108 -6.80 15.53 4.53
C PHE A 108 -7.31 14.46 3.56
N THR A 109 -6.84 13.22 3.67
CA THR A 109 -7.16 12.10 2.77
C THR A 109 -8.66 11.89 2.60
N GLY A 110 -9.03 11.23 1.50
CA GLY A 110 -10.41 10.89 1.19
C GLY A 110 -10.57 10.03 -0.06
N CYS A 111 -11.79 9.97 -0.58
CA CYS A 111 -12.22 8.96 -1.54
C CYS A 111 -13.05 9.54 -2.70
N TRP A 112 -13.18 8.72 -3.75
CA TRP A 112 -14.12 8.93 -4.83
C TRP A 112 -15.54 8.56 -4.38
N ILE A 113 -16.53 9.35 -4.78
CA ILE A 113 -17.95 9.00 -4.57
C ILE A 113 -18.49 8.47 -5.91
N PRO A 114 -19.09 7.26 -5.95
CA PRO A 114 -19.70 6.72 -7.16
C PRO A 114 -20.75 7.68 -7.77
N PRO A 115 -20.91 7.69 -9.11
CA PRO A 115 -21.94 8.51 -9.76
C PRO A 115 -23.34 8.09 -9.31
N VAL A 116 -24.27 9.05 -9.33
CA VAL A 116 -25.67 8.80 -8.95
C VAL A 116 -26.30 7.75 -9.87
N ASP A 117 -26.12 7.93 -11.18
CA ASP A 117 -26.54 7.02 -12.25
C ASP A 117 -25.63 7.18 -13.49
N ASP A 118 -25.90 6.42 -14.55
CA ASP A 118 -25.10 6.46 -15.80
C ASP A 118 -25.21 7.79 -16.57
N ALA A 119 -26.22 8.62 -16.27
CA ALA A 119 -26.40 9.94 -16.88
C ALA A 119 -25.72 11.05 -16.06
N ASP A 120 -25.32 10.78 -14.82
CA ASP A 120 -24.64 11.72 -13.94
C ASP A 120 -23.21 11.99 -14.41
N ARG A 121 -23.00 13.22 -14.88
CA ARG A 121 -21.70 13.69 -15.37
C ARG A 121 -20.90 14.43 -14.30
N THR A 122 -21.43 14.57 -13.09
CA THR A 122 -20.72 15.22 -12.00
C THR A 122 -19.82 14.22 -11.29
N LEU A 123 -18.51 14.44 -11.33
CA LEU A 123 -17.56 13.65 -10.55
C LEU A 123 -17.47 14.25 -9.14
N ARG A 124 -17.38 13.39 -8.12
CA ARG A 124 -17.42 13.80 -6.72
C ARG A 124 -16.34 13.10 -5.93
N VAL A 125 -15.71 13.85 -5.03
CA VAL A 125 -14.77 13.33 -4.03
C VAL A 125 -15.16 13.81 -2.65
N ALA A 126 -15.06 12.95 -1.65
CA ALA A 126 -15.15 13.31 -0.24
C ALA A 126 -13.73 13.41 0.33
N TYR A 127 -13.49 14.37 1.23
CA TYR A 127 -12.20 14.56 1.89
C TYR A 127 -12.38 14.99 3.34
N SER A 128 -11.36 14.72 4.15
CA SER A 128 -11.34 15.16 5.53
C SER A 128 -10.98 16.64 5.60
N SER A 129 -11.89 17.48 6.04
CA SER A 129 -11.68 18.92 6.17
C SER A 129 -11.17 19.24 7.57
N VAL A 130 -9.90 19.64 7.69
CA VAL A 130 -9.24 19.84 8.98
C VAL A 130 -9.35 21.29 9.45
N ARG A 131 -9.93 21.47 10.64
CA ARG A 131 -10.17 22.77 11.26
C ARG A 131 -9.23 23.05 12.43
N HIS A 132 -8.85 22.02 13.19
CA HIS A 132 -7.99 22.16 14.37
C HIS A 132 -6.87 21.13 14.39
N LEU A 133 -5.65 21.60 14.62
CA LEU A 133 -4.40 20.90 14.75
C LEU A 133 -3.65 21.48 15.97
N PRO A 134 -2.74 20.71 16.59
CA PRO A 134 -2.45 19.31 16.28
C PRO A 134 -3.51 18.36 16.85
N PHE A 135 -3.73 17.24 16.17
CA PHE A 135 -4.33 16.05 16.78
C PHE A 135 -3.49 14.82 16.44
N HIS A 136 -3.36 13.92 17.40
CA HIS A 136 -2.69 12.64 17.23
C HIS A 136 -3.18 11.66 18.29
N TRP A 137 -3.22 10.38 17.96
CA TRP A 137 -3.73 9.34 18.88
C TRP A 137 -2.97 9.32 20.22
N SER A 138 -1.69 9.72 20.21
CA SER A 138 -0.83 9.71 21.39
C SER A 138 -0.86 11.01 22.21
N THR A 139 -1.64 12.01 21.80
CA THR A 139 -1.72 13.31 22.47
C THR A 139 -3.20 13.67 22.74
N PRO A 140 -3.91 12.90 23.57
CA PRO A 140 -5.25 13.27 24.01
C PRO A 140 -5.20 14.54 24.89
N PRO A 141 -6.31 15.31 24.99
CA PRO A 141 -7.59 15.06 24.32
C PRO A 141 -7.57 15.43 22.83
N TYR A 142 -8.37 14.72 22.03
CA TYR A 142 -8.66 15.13 20.65
C TYR A 142 -9.49 16.43 20.68
N PRO A 143 -9.10 17.49 19.94
CA PRO A 143 -9.93 18.68 19.90
C PRO A 143 -11.26 18.36 19.18
N ARG A 144 -12.38 18.64 19.85
CA ARG A 144 -13.73 18.49 19.26
C ARG A 144 -13.79 19.17 17.90
N ASP A 145 -14.37 18.48 16.92
CA ASP A 145 -14.52 18.98 15.54
C ASP A 145 -13.17 19.33 14.86
N ALA A 146 -12.08 18.67 15.27
CA ALA A 146 -10.76 18.91 14.67
C ALA A 146 -10.69 18.53 13.20
N ALA A 147 -11.32 17.43 12.80
CA ALA A 147 -11.48 17.03 11.42
C ALA A 147 -12.94 16.67 11.15
N GLY A 148 -13.52 17.30 10.13
CA GLY A 148 -14.82 16.98 9.59
C GLY A 148 -14.73 16.31 8.21
N LEU A 149 -15.84 16.34 7.49
CA LEU A 149 -15.95 15.83 6.13
C LEU A 149 -16.57 16.84 5.19
N SER A 150 -15.99 16.97 4.00
CA SER A 150 -16.42 17.88 2.96
C SER A 150 -16.37 17.21 1.58
N ILE A 151 -17.10 17.76 0.62
CA ILE A 151 -17.18 17.26 -0.75
C ILE A 151 -16.66 18.30 -1.74
N ALA A 152 -15.95 17.85 -2.76
CA ALA A 152 -15.62 18.65 -3.93
C ALA A 152 -16.18 18.00 -5.21
N LEU A 153 -16.48 18.86 -6.18
CA LEU A 153 -17.25 18.53 -7.37
C LEU A 153 -16.48 18.96 -8.62
N PHE A 154 -16.44 18.09 -9.61
CA PHE A 154 -16.01 18.40 -10.96
C PHE A 154 -17.24 18.28 -11.87
N ARG A 155 -17.65 19.39 -12.47
CA ARG A 155 -18.83 19.47 -13.34
C ARG A 155 -18.40 19.68 -14.79
N ASP A 156 -19.11 19.06 -15.73
CA ASP A 156 -18.89 19.19 -17.16
C ASP A 156 -18.67 20.63 -17.62
N GLY A 157 -17.59 20.86 -18.37
CA GLY A 157 -17.19 22.16 -18.90
C GLY A 157 -16.32 23.01 -17.97
N GLY A 158 -16.06 22.55 -16.74
CA GLY A 158 -15.04 23.10 -15.85
C GLY A 158 -13.68 22.40 -16.00
N ASN A 159 -12.59 23.10 -15.69
CA ASN A 159 -11.24 22.53 -15.59
C ASN A 159 -10.77 22.39 -14.12
N THR A 160 -11.66 22.65 -13.15
CA THR A 160 -11.34 22.79 -11.73
C THR A 160 -12.29 21.99 -10.84
N TRP A 161 -11.78 21.52 -9.71
CA TRP A 161 -12.59 21.00 -8.62
C TRP A 161 -13.13 22.16 -7.78
N THR A 162 -14.42 22.13 -7.47
CA THR A 162 -15.10 23.17 -6.68
C THR A 162 -15.69 22.56 -5.41
N LYS A 163 -15.38 23.15 -4.26
CA LYS A 163 -15.95 22.71 -2.98
C LYS A 163 -17.48 22.92 -2.98
N SER A 164 -18.22 21.93 -2.49
CA SER A 164 -19.69 22.03 -2.41
C SER A 164 -20.11 23.19 -1.50
N ALA A 165 -21.17 23.89 -1.88
CA ALA A 165 -21.77 24.94 -1.07
C ALA A 165 -22.46 24.41 0.20
N ARG A 166 -22.65 23.09 0.31
CA ARG A 166 -23.21 22.43 1.49
C ARG A 166 -22.16 22.05 2.54
N ASN A 167 -20.88 22.29 2.26
CA ASN A 167 -19.81 21.92 3.19
C ASN A 167 -19.81 22.76 4.48
N PRO A 168 -19.32 22.20 5.59
CA PRO A 168 -18.93 20.79 5.73
C PRO A 168 -20.15 19.87 5.85
N ILE A 169 -20.07 18.67 5.27
CA ILE A 169 -21.09 17.63 5.38
C ILE A 169 -21.16 17.08 6.80
N LEU A 170 -20.01 16.81 7.41
CA LEU A 170 -19.87 16.55 8.84
C LEU A 170 -18.92 17.57 9.43
N ALA A 171 -19.32 18.25 10.51
CA ALA A 171 -18.45 19.20 11.20
C ALA A 171 -17.31 18.50 11.96
N GLY A 172 -17.52 17.26 12.40
CA GLY A 172 -16.62 16.51 13.25
C GLY A 172 -17.11 15.08 13.49
N GLU A 173 -16.47 14.41 14.44
CA GLU A 173 -16.85 13.10 14.94
C GLU A 173 -18.27 13.07 15.52
N PRO A 174 -18.93 11.90 15.68
CA PRO A 174 -20.28 11.82 16.21
C PRO A 174 -20.48 12.50 17.56
N ALA A 175 -21.68 13.03 17.81
CA ALA A 175 -22.01 13.67 19.08
C ALA A 175 -21.95 12.67 20.24
N GLY A 176 -21.32 13.06 21.35
CA GLY A 176 -21.20 12.23 22.55
C GLY A 176 -20.22 11.05 22.43
N VAL A 177 -19.41 11.01 21.36
CA VAL A 177 -18.36 10.01 21.18
C VAL A 177 -17.01 10.67 21.32
N GLU A 178 -16.26 10.29 22.35
CA GLU A 178 -14.87 10.72 22.54
C GLU A 178 -13.96 9.89 21.64
N VAL A 179 -13.15 10.55 20.82
CA VAL A 179 -12.28 9.90 19.82
C VAL A 179 -10.82 10.29 20.04
N THR A 180 -9.90 9.52 19.47
CA THR A 180 -8.49 9.93 19.35
C THR A 180 -8.06 10.17 17.89
N GLY A 181 -8.96 9.88 16.96
CA GLY A 181 -8.85 10.18 15.54
C GLY A 181 -10.19 9.97 14.84
N PHE A 182 -10.47 10.82 13.84
CA PHE A 182 -11.64 10.75 12.98
C PHE A 182 -11.28 11.44 11.64
N ARG A 183 -11.05 10.66 10.57
CA ARG A 183 -10.65 11.17 9.24
C ARG A 183 -10.71 10.05 8.17
N ASP A 184 -10.32 10.39 6.97
CA ASP A 184 -10.13 9.53 5.80
C ASP A 184 -11.43 8.82 5.38
N PRO A 185 -12.40 9.54 4.79
CA PRO A 185 -13.64 8.94 4.31
C PRO A 185 -13.35 7.91 3.22
N PHE A 186 -14.15 6.85 3.21
CA PHE A 186 -14.29 5.93 2.09
C PHE A 186 -15.76 5.67 1.80
N VAL A 187 -16.18 5.78 0.54
CA VAL A 187 -17.56 5.56 0.11
C VAL A 187 -17.64 4.34 -0.77
N THR A 188 -18.58 3.44 -0.49
CA THR A 188 -18.78 2.21 -1.27
C THR A 188 -20.25 1.87 -1.45
N GLU A 189 -20.54 1.05 -2.46
CA GLU A 189 -21.88 0.58 -2.79
C GLU A 189 -22.29 -0.67 -2.00
N PHE A 190 -23.59 -0.77 -1.73
CA PHE A 190 -24.20 -1.74 -0.81
C PHE A 190 -24.45 -3.14 -1.37
N SER A 191 -24.25 -3.41 -2.67
CA SER A 191 -24.51 -4.75 -3.25
C SER A 191 -23.63 -5.88 -2.66
N LEU A 192 -22.73 -5.53 -1.75
CA LEU A 192 -21.88 -6.41 -0.98
C LEU A 192 -22.45 -6.76 0.42
N ILE A 193 -23.38 -6.00 1.00
CA ILE A 193 -23.74 -6.10 2.43
C ILE A 193 -25.25 -6.42 2.60
N LEU A 194 -25.72 -7.67 2.61
CA LEU A 194 -27.05 -8.00 3.17
C LEU A 194 -27.06 -9.43 3.74
N PRO A 195 -27.73 -9.70 4.89
CA PRO A 195 -29.09 -9.25 5.25
C PRO A 195 -29.22 -8.71 6.70
N ALA A 196 -29.50 -7.41 6.88
CA ALA A 196 -29.90 -6.87 8.20
C ALA A 196 -31.04 -5.84 8.13
N ARG A 197 -31.27 -5.22 6.97
CA ARG A 197 -32.46 -4.41 6.72
C ARG A 197 -33.01 -4.80 5.37
N ALA A 198 -34.23 -5.36 5.36
CA ALA A 198 -35.08 -5.21 4.20
C ALA A 198 -35.06 -3.73 3.85
N THR A 199 -34.53 -3.36 2.69
CA THR A 199 -34.70 -2.01 2.18
C THR A 199 -36.22 -1.79 2.14
N PRO A 200 -36.79 -0.85 2.92
CA PRO A 200 -38.13 -0.40 2.61
C PRO A 200 -38.02 0.12 1.18
N ALA A 201 -38.87 -0.34 0.26
CA ALA A 201 -38.96 0.16 -1.11
C ALA A 201 -39.06 1.71 -1.18
N GLU A 202 -39.38 2.34 -0.05
CA GLU A 202 -39.48 3.78 0.19
C GLU A 202 -38.16 4.54 0.28
N ARG A 203 -37.01 3.90 0.58
CA ARG A 203 -35.75 4.63 0.90
C ARG A 203 -34.78 4.84 -0.28
N GLY A 204 -35.04 4.26 -1.45
CA GLY A 204 -34.18 4.43 -2.63
C GLY A 204 -32.78 3.80 -2.51
N PRO A 205 -31.90 3.98 -3.51
CA PRO A 205 -30.54 3.44 -3.50
C PRO A 205 -29.64 4.17 -2.48
N MET A 206 -28.87 3.40 -1.71
CA MET A 206 -27.99 3.91 -0.65
C MET A 206 -26.51 3.61 -0.94
N LEU A 207 -25.64 4.51 -0.45
CA LEU A 207 -24.20 4.32 -0.31
C LEU A 207 -23.85 4.22 1.18
N TYR A 208 -22.65 3.73 1.48
CA TYR A 208 -22.12 3.70 2.84
C TYR A 208 -20.82 4.47 2.93
N GLY A 209 -20.74 5.33 3.94
CA GLY A 209 -19.54 6.09 4.28
C GLY A 209 -18.81 5.44 5.45
N LEU A 210 -17.51 5.28 5.32
CA LEU A 210 -16.60 4.79 6.33
C LEU A 210 -15.68 5.95 6.72
N VAL A 211 -15.53 6.22 8.01
CA VAL A 211 -14.54 7.19 8.51
C VAL A 211 -13.59 6.47 9.45
N SER A 212 -12.29 6.59 9.22
CA SER A 212 -11.25 5.88 9.97
C SER A 212 -10.94 6.60 11.28
N GLY A 213 -10.65 5.84 12.34
CA GLY A 213 -10.23 6.46 13.58
C GLY A 213 -10.13 5.52 14.78
N CYS A 214 -10.46 6.05 15.94
CA CYS A 214 -10.44 5.35 17.22
C CYS A 214 -11.39 6.01 18.20
N ILE A 215 -12.16 5.20 18.91
CA ILE A 215 -12.96 5.62 20.06
C ILE A 215 -12.06 5.53 21.30
N GLN A 216 -11.97 6.62 22.04
CA GLN A 216 -11.16 6.70 23.25
C GLN A 216 -11.56 5.60 24.23
N ASP A 217 -10.56 4.93 24.83
CA ASP A 217 -10.71 3.81 25.77
C ASP A 217 -11.36 2.51 25.24
N ALA A 218 -11.84 2.49 23.98
CA ALA A 218 -12.37 1.28 23.34
C ALA A 218 -11.34 0.65 22.38
N GLY A 219 -10.93 1.38 21.35
CA GLY A 219 -10.02 0.87 20.32
C GLY A 219 -10.19 1.50 18.94
N PRO A 220 -9.32 1.12 17.99
CA PRO A 220 -9.43 1.58 16.61
C PRO A 220 -10.69 1.04 15.96
N THR A 221 -11.33 1.85 15.13
CA THR A 221 -12.56 1.44 14.45
C THR A 221 -12.75 2.21 13.14
N VAL A 222 -13.84 1.89 12.46
CA VAL A 222 -14.39 2.65 11.35
C VAL A 222 -15.78 3.11 11.75
N PHE A 223 -16.04 4.41 11.71
CA PHE A 223 -17.37 4.99 11.92
C PHE A 223 -18.20 4.83 10.65
N LEU A 224 -19.33 4.14 10.75
CA LEU A 224 -20.20 3.83 9.62
C LEU A 224 -21.31 4.85 9.46
N TYR A 225 -21.58 5.27 8.23
CA TYR A 225 -22.62 6.20 7.86
C TYR A 225 -23.47 5.65 6.71
N GLU A 226 -24.77 5.93 6.75
CA GLU A 226 -25.68 5.76 5.61
C GLU A 226 -25.74 7.05 4.81
N ILE A 227 -25.65 6.93 3.48
CA ILE A 227 -25.64 8.06 2.54
C ILE A 227 -26.69 7.80 1.46
N ARG A 228 -27.48 8.82 1.15
CA ARG A 228 -28.41 8.78 0.02
C ARG A 228 -27.67 8.85 -1.30
N ARG A 229 -27.80 7.83 -2.15
CA ARG A 229 -27.10 7.82 -3.46
C ARG A 229 -27.57 8.95 -4.37
N ASP A 230 -28.86 9.28 -4.32
CA ASP A 230 -29.45 10.36 -5.13
C ASP A 230 -29.05 11.77 -4.65
N ASN A 231 -28.51 11.90 -3.44
CA ASN A 231 -28.05 13.17 -2.89
C ASN A 231 -26.88 12.98 -1.90
N PRO A 232 -25.68 12.64 -2.37
CA PRO A 232 -24.53 12.35 -1.50
C PRO A 232 -23.97 13.59 -0.78
N GLU A 233 -24.40 14.79 -1.20
CA GLU A 233 -24.05 16.10 -0.60
C GLU A 233 -24.99 16.50 0.56
N ASP A 234 -25.93 15.63 0.95
CA ASP A 234 -26.81 15.83 2.10
C ASP A 234 -26.23 15.23 3.39
N GLU A 235 -27.05 15.15 4.43
CA GLU A 235 -26.64 14.58 5.72
C GLU A 235 -26.24 13.10 5.62
N TRP A 236 -25.06 12.78 6.15
CA TRP A 236 -24.59 11.41 6.33
C TRP A 236 -25.06 10.91 7.71
N ARG A 237 -25.92 9.89 7.73
CA ARG A 237 -26.51 9.41 8.98
C ARG A 237 -25.60 8.39 9.66
N TYR A 238 -25.06 8.73 10.82
CA TYR A 238 -24.22 7.82 11.61
C TYR A 238 -24.98 6.56 12.05
N LEU A 239 -24.37 5.39 11.87
CA LEU A 239 -24.93 4.08 12.21
C LEU A 239 -24.22 3.39 13.39
N GLY A 240 -23.04 3.87 13.78
CA GLY A 240 -22.21 3.26 14.83
C GLY A 240 -20.81 2.85 14.35
N PRO A 241 -19.97 2.32 15.25
CA PRO A 241 -18.70 1.72 14.88
C PRO A 241 -18.95 0.41 14.11
N LEU A 242 -18.31 0.28 12.94
CA LEU A 242 -18.36 -0.92 12.12
C LEU A 242 -17.57 -2.07 12.75
N VAL A 243 -16.45 -1.78 13.42
CA VAL A 243 -15.58 -2.82 14.00
C VAL A 243 -15.45 -2.61 15.50
N ASP A 244 -15.59 -3.69 16.25
CA ASP A 244 -15.39 -3.73 17.69
C ASP A 244 -14.18 -4.62 18.01
N LEU A 245 -13.00 -4.01 18.06
CA LEU A 245 -11.75 -4.67 18.40
C LEU A 245 -11.00 -3.84 19.44
N PRO A 246 -10.37 -4.50 20.43
CA PRO A 246 -9.59 -3.79 21.42
C PRO A 246 -8.35 -3.15 20.79
N ALA A 247 -7.86 -2.07 21.39
CA ALA A 247 -6.56 -1.51 21.03
C ALA A 247 -5.45 -2.58 21.12
N ARG A 248 -4.53 -2.56 20.15
CA ARG A 248 -3.41 -3.51 19.98
C ARG A 248 -3.85 -4.94 19.76
N PHE A 249 -5.07 -5.17 19.27
CA PHE A 249 -5.51 -6.49 18.85
C PHE A 249 -4.46 -7.11 17.91
N GLN A 250 -4.05 -8.33 18.23
CA GLN A 250 -3.01 -9.06 17.52
C GLN A 250 -3.38 -10.54 17.49
N PRO A 251 -4.05 -11.01 16.42
CA PRO A 251 -4.61 -12.35 16.35
C PRO A 251 -3.53 -13.44 16.28
N SER A 252 -2.36 -13.09 15.72
CA SER A 252 -1.18 -13.94 15.73
C SER A 252 0.08 -13.09 15.91
N LYS A 253 0.98 -13.52 16.78
CA LYS A 253 2.26 -12.83 17.02
C LYS A 253 3.15 -12.80 15.77
N LYS A 254 3.18 -13.90 15.00
CA LYS A 254 4.10 -14.05 13.88
C LYS A 254 3.56 -13.47 12.57
N ARG A 255 2.26 -13.65 12.28
CA ARG A 255 1.73 -13.45 10.92
C ARG A 255 0.50 -12.55 10.80
N GLY A 256 -0.23 -12.33 11.89
CA GLY A 256 -1.49 -11.59 11.87
C GLY A 256 -1.36 -10.06 11.95
N GLY A 257 -0.17 -9.56 12.27
CA GLY A 257 0.07 -8.13 12.51
C GLY A 257 -0.58 -7.60 13.78
N ASN A 258 -0.27 -6.34 14.12
CA ASN A 258 -0.87 -5.63 15.26
C ASN A 258 -1.76 -4.51 14.71
N TYR A 259 -3.05 -4.54 15.04
CA TYR A 259 -4.05 -3.60 14.52
C TYR A 259 -3.99 -2.22 15.19
N GLY A 260 -2.98 -1.96 16.02
CA GLY A 260 -2.66 -0.64 16.52
C GLY A 260 -3.73 -0.08 17.45
N VAL A 261 -3.72 1.24 17.58
CA VAL A 261 -4.60 1.99 18.47
C VAL A 261 -5.48 2.98 17.72
N ASN A 262 -5.10 3.34 16.49
CA ASN A 262 -5.87 4.21 15.61
C ASN A 262 -5.74 3.74 14.16
N TRP A 263 -6.85 3.79 13.42
CA TRP A 263 -6.85 3.49 11.99
C TRP A 263 -6.89 4.74 11.11
N GLU A 264 -6.33 4.58 9.91
CA GLU A 264 -6.28 5.55 8.81
C GLU A 264 -6.61 4.82 7.50
N CYS A 265 -7.17 5.55 6.53
CA CYS A 265 -7.44 5.07 5.17
C CYS A 265 -8.15 3.71 5.11
N ALA A 266 -9.17 3.49 5.94
CA ALA A 266 -9.92 2.25 5.95
C ALA A 266 -10.81 2.13 4.70
N ASN A 267 -10.75 0.99 4.01
CA ASN A 267 -11.51 0.70 2.80
C ASN A 267 -12.22 -0.65 2.95
N LEU A 268 -13.48 -0.73 2.51
CA LEU A 268 -14.25 -1.98 2.47
C LEU A 268 -14.44 -2.45 1.04
N VAL A 269 -13.93 -3.64 0.74
CA VAL A 269 -14.02 -4.28 -0.58
C VAL A 269 -14.56 -5.70 -0.46
N ALA A 270 -15.19 -6.21 -1.51
CA ALA A 270 -15.50 -7.62 -1.62
C ALA A 270 -14.73 -8.23 -2.77
N LEU A 271 -14.02 -9.30 -2.49
CA LEU A 271 -13.16 -9.99 -3.43
C LEU A 271 -13.75 -11.36 -3.75
N ARG A 272 -13.57 -11.79 -5.00
CA ARG A 272 -14.22 -12.99 -5.55
C ARG A 272 -13.19 -13.99 -6.05
N ALA A 273 -13.45 -15.27 -5.82
CA ALA A 273 -12.70 -16.39 -6.38
C ALA A 273 -13.68 -17.49 -6.76
N SER A 274 -13.87 -17.73 -8.06
CA SER A 274 -14.90 -18.66 -8.56
C SER A 274 -16.29 -18.24 -8.05
N SER A 275 -16.95 -19.06 -7.23
CA SER A 275 -18.25 -18.76 -6.59
C SER A 275 -18.10 -18.09 -5.21
N GLU A 276 -16.90 -18.07 -4.63
CA GLU A 276 -16.66 -17.54 -3.29
C GLU A 276 -16.58 -16.02 -3.31
N VAL A 277 -17.17 -15.41 -2.29
CA VAL A 277 -17.06 -13.98 -2.01
C VAL A 277 -16.65 -13.83 -0.55
N ARG A 278 -15.69 -12.94 -0.30
CA ARG A 278 -15.30 -12.55 1.06
C ARG A 278 -15.20 -11.03 1.12
N HIS A 279 -15.55 -10.47 2.27
CA HIS A 279 -15.40 -9.05 2.56
C HIS A 279 -14.08 -8.79 3.24
N PHE A 280 -13.40 -7.76 2.79
CA PHE A 280 -12.14 -7.32 3.34
C PHE A 280 -12.21 -5.87 3.76
N LEU A 281 -11.77 -5.57 4.97
CA LEU A 281 -11.34 -4.24 5.35
C LEU A 281 -9.84 -4.14 5.12
N ILE A 282 -9.38 -3.08 4.47
CA ILE A 282 -7.98 -2.69 4.32
C ILE A 282 -7.78 -1.43 5.13
N MET A 283 -6.72 -1.32 5.92
CA MET A 283 -6.49 -0.17 6.78
C MET A 283 -5.02 0.06 7.10
N GLY A 284 -4.65 1.32 7.27
CA GLY A 284 -3.44 1.70 7.97
C GLY A 284 -3.67 1.63 9.48
N ALA A 285 -2.85 0.88 10.19
CA ALA A 285 -2.84 0.85 11.65
C ALA A 285 -1.64 1.65 12.19
N LYS A 286 -1.88 2.62 13.08
CA LYS A 286 -0.84 3.29 13.89
C LYS A 286 -0.91 2.83 15.34
N GLY A 287 0.21 2.89 16.04
CA GLY A 287 0.25 2.61 17.48
C GLY A 287 1.67 2.64 18.03
N ASP A 288 1.89 1.89 19.10
CA ASP A 288 3.14 1.81 19.86
C ASP A 288 3.79 0.42 19.84
N VAL A 289 3.25 -0.51 19.03
CA VAL A 289 3.77 -1.87 18.90
C VAL A 289 4.63 -1.99 17.64
N GLU A 290 5.95 -1.92 17.82
CA GLU A 290 6.92 -2.13 16.75
C GLU A 290 6.94 -3.58 16.25
N LYS A 291 7.23 -3.76 14.96
CA LYS A 291 7.58 -5.07 14.39
C LYS A 291 8.83 -5.62 15.09
N ASP A 292 8.89 -6.93 15.33
CA ASP A 292 9.97 -7.54 16.12
C ASP A 292 11.37 -7.25 15.58
N HIS A 293 11.56 -7.26 14.25
CA HIS A 293 12.85 -6.95 13.63
C HIS A 293 13.24 -5.48 13.79
N VAL A 294 12.27 -4.55 13.81
CA VAL A 294 12.52 -3.12 14.06
C VAL A 294 12.95 -2.92 15.51
N ARG A 295 12.24 -3.54 16.46
CA ARG A 295 12.56 -3.49 17.89
C ARG A 295 13.95 -4.07 18.19
N ALA A 296 14.34 -5.13 17.47
CA ALA A 296 15.65 -5.77 17.62
C ALA A 296 16.80 -4.99 16.97
N TYR A 297 16.51 -4.07 16.06
CA TYR A 297 17.51 -3.34 15.30
C TYR A 297 18.18 -2.23 16.12
N ARG A 298 19.52 -2.26 16.19
CA ARG A 298 20.31 -1.20 16.83
C ARG A 298 20.53 -0.05 15.86
N ARG A 299 19.59 0.89 15.84
CA ARG A 299 19.67 2.08 14.99
C ARG A 299 20.83 3.01 15.41
N PRO A 300 21.62 3.55 14.46
CA PRO A 300 22.54 4.66 14.75
C PRO A 300 21.82 5.87 15.35
N VAL A 301 22.44 6.56 16.32
CA VAL A 301 21.84 7.73 16.97
C VAL A 301 21.59 8.88 15.98
N THR A 302 22.44 8.98 14.96
CA THR A 302 22.36 9.97 13.87
C THR A 302 21.27 9.68 12.85
N ALA A 303 20.72 8.46 12.83
CA ALA A 303 19.69 8.06 11.88
C ALA A 303 18.28 8.25 12.46
N PRO A 304 17.30 8.65 11.63
CA PRO A 304 15.92 8.89 12.06
C PRO A 304 15.21 7.61 12.49
N SER A 305 14.29 7.71 13.46
CA SER A 305 13.35 6.63 13.77
C SER A 305 12.28 6.51 12.69
N ARG A 306 11.86 5.27 12.40
CA ARG A 306 10.67 5.00 11.60
C ARG A 306 9.41 5.18 12.44
N THR A 307 8.32 5.59 11.80
CA THR A 307 7.01 5.66 12.42
C THR A 307 6.47 4.26 12.68
N VAL A 308 5.90 4.02 13.86
CA VAL A 308 5.28 2.72 14.19
C VAL A 308 3.90 2.61 13.52
N ARG A 309 3.88 1.91 12.39
CA ARG A 309 2.68 1.69 11.59
C ARG A 309 2.73 0.39 10.78
N ALA A 310 1.57 -0.06 10.33
CA ALA A 310 1.43 -1.21 9.43
C ALA A 310 0.26 -1.03 8.47
N GLN A 311 0.46 -1.39 7.20
CA GLN A 311 -0.67 -1.55 6.27
C GLN A 311 -1.21 -2.97 6.38
N LEU A 312 -2.44 -3.09 6.88
CA LEU A 312 -3.09 -4.36 7.20
C LEU A 312 -4.36 -4.56 6.38
N TRP A 313 -4.86 -5.78 6.44
CA TRP A 313 -6.20 -6.15 6.04
C TRP A 313 -6.83 -7.11 7.06
N MET A 314 -8.15 -7.19 7.08
CA MET A 314 -8.90 -8.26 7.72
C MET A 314 -10.04 -8.74 6.82
N SER A 315 -10.27 -10.05 6.81
CA SER A 315 -11.47 -10.67 6.29
C SER A 315 -12.43 -10.95 7.43
N GLY A 316 -13.73 -10.88 7.15
CA GLY A 316 -14.75 -11.09 8.15
C GLY A 316 -16.17 -11.11 7.61
N ARG A 317 -17.12 -11.28 8.53
CA ARG A 317 -18.55 -11.31 8.24
C ARG A 317 -19.24 -10.05 8.71
N LEU A 318 -20.15 -9.55 7.89
CA LEU A 318 -21.05 -8.45 8.25
C LEU A 318 -22.29 -9.03 8.93
N VAL A 319 -22.54 -8.60 10.16
CA VAL A 319 -23.66 -9.05 11.00
C VAL A 319 -24.48 -7.85 11.45
N THR A 320 -25.71 -8.11 11.90
CA THR A 320 -26.52 -7.07 12.56
C THR A 320 -25.90 -6.75 13.92
N SER A 321 -25.84 -5.48 14.30
CA SER A 321 -25.33 -5.08 15.61
C SER A 321 -26.18 -5.68 16.75
N PRO A 322 -25.62 -5.90 17.94
CA PRO A 322 -26.38 -6.37 19.11
C PRO A 322 -27.55 -5.44 19.49
N SER A 323 -27.45 -4.15 19.19
CA SER A 323 -28.52 -3.17 19.38
C SER A 323 -29.67 -3.30 18.36
N GLY A 324 -29.50 -4.07 17.29
CA GLY A 324 -30.50 -4.25 16.21
C GLY A 324 -30.54 -3.11 15.17
N ASP A 325 -29.87 -1.99 15.43
CA ASP A 325 -29.99 -0.77 14.64
C ASP A 325 -28.80 -0.47 13.69
N GLY A 326 -27.74 -1.28 13.74
CA GLY A 326 -26.51 -1.06 12.99
C GLY A 326 -25.94 -2.34 12.35
N VAL A 327 -24.76 -2.21 11.75
CA VAL A 327 -24.00 -3.31 11.13
C VAL A 327 -22.63 -3.39 11.78
N GLN A 328 -22.18 -4.59 12.09
CA GLN A 328 -20.83 -4.86 12.59
C GLN A 328 -20.08 -5.79 11.64
N PHE A 329 -18.78 -5.58 11.50
CA PHE A 329 -17.85 -6.43 10.79
C PHE A 329 -17.06 -7.26 11.81
N GLN A 330 -17.35 -8.56 11.85
CA GLN A 330 -16.68 -9.50 12.76
C GLN A 330 -15.43 -10.06 12.09
N TYR A 331 -14.28 -9.83 12.74
CA TYR A 331 -12.98 -10.36 12.33
C TYR A 331 -12.99 -11.90 12.27
N GLU A 332 -12.38 -12.46 11.23
CA GLU A 332 -12.12 -13.90 11.11
C GLU A 332 -10.65 -14.19 10.82
N HIS A 333 -10.09 -13.48 9.84
CA HIS A 333 -8.71 -13.64 9.40
C HIS A 333 -8.10 -12.28 9.06
N GLY A 334 -6.78 -12.16 9.05
CA GLY A 334 -6.16 -10.90 8.69
C GLY A 334 -4.66 -10.89 8.85
N GLY A 335 -4.00 -10.02 8.09
CA GLY A 335 -2.56 -9.94 7.98
C GLY A 335 -2.12 -8.64 7.32
N TYR A 336 -0.89 -8.65 6.79
CA TYR A 336 -0.31 -7.49 6.13
C TYR A 336 -0.73 -7.43 4.66
N LEU A 337 -1.06 -6.24 4.17
CA LEU A 337 -1.12 -5.97 2.73
C LEU A 337 0.29 -5.70 2.18
N ASP A 338 1.16 -5.14 3.02
CA ASP A 338 2.57 -4.93 2.73
C ASP A 338 3.42 -5.07 4.01
N HIS A 339 4.56 -5.73 3.91
CA HIS A 339 5.42 -6.01 5.04
C HIS A 339 6.50 -4.95 5.30
N GLY A 340 6.67 -3.97 4.41
CA GLY A 340 7.66 -2.90 4.51
C GLY A 340 7.06 -1.59 5.03
N SER A 341 7.42 -0.47 4.39
CA SER A 341 7.04 0.89 4.77
C SER A 341 5.79 1.43 4.04
N TYR A 342 5.24 0.68 3.08
CA TYR A 342 4.01 1.00 2.36
C TYR A 342 2.85 1.30 3.34
N TYR A 343 2.10 2.36 3.06
CA TYR A 343 1.02 2.82 3.92
C TYR A 343 -0.07 3.60 3.18
N ALA A 344 -1.13 3.98 3.89
CA ALA A 344 -2.23 4.82 3.39
C ALA A 344 -2.86 4.29 2.09
N ALA A 345 -3.17 3.00 2.07
CA ALA A 345 -3.77 2.36 0.91
C ALA A 345 -5.17 2.90 0.62
N ASN A 346 -5.44 3.26 -0.65
CA ASN A 346 -6.76 3.58 -1.17
C ASN A 346 -7.08 2.72 -2.39
N SER A 347 -8.31 2.24 -2.46
CA SER A 347 -8.76 1.26 -3.44
C SER A 347 -9.83 1.81 -4.37
N VAL A 348 -9.87 1.27 -5.59
CA VAL A 348 -10.92 1.51 -6.58
C VAL A 348 -11.20 0.21 -7.32
N THR A 349 -12.46 -0.05 -7.64
CA THR A 349 -12.79 -1.11 -8.60
C THR A 349 -12.71 -0.52 -10.00
N ASP A 350 -11.78 -1.00 -10.82
CA ASP A 350 -11.65 -0.58 -12.22
C ASP A 350 -12.89 -1.04 -12.99
N PRO A 351 -13.74 -0.11 -13.49
CA PRO A 351 -14.98 -0.49 -14.16
C PRO A 351 -14.74 -1.16 -15.51
N LYS A 352 -13.54 -1.05 -16.10
CA LYS A 352 -13.22 -1.73 -17.36
C LYS A 352 -12.94 -3.22 -17.18
N SER A 353 -12.16 -3.57 -16.16
CA SER A 353 -11.70 -4.95 -15.95
C SER A 353 -12.40 -5.66 -14.80
N GLY A 354 -13.11 -4.94 -13.94
CA GLY A 354 -13.67 -5.45 -12.68
C GLY A 354 -12.62 -5.75 -11.61
N ARG A 355 -11.34 -5.45 -11.85
CA ARG A 355 -10.25 -5.65 -10.87
C ARG A 355 -10.32 -4.58 -9.78
N THR A 356 -10.08 -4.98 -8.53
CA THR A 356 -9.86 -4.03 -7.44
C THR A 356 -8.40 -3.62 -7.43
N ILE A 357 -8.14 -2.34 -7.70
CA ILE A 357 -6.81 -1.74 -7.74
C ILE A 357 -6.58 -0.97 -6.44
N VAL A 358 -5.39 -1.06 -5.87
CA VAL A 358 -4.98 -0.35 -4.66
C VAL A 358 -3.73 0.47 -4.94
N TYR A 359 -3.76 1.72 -4.51
CA TYR A 359 -2.64 2.66 -4.52
C TYR A 359 -2.22 2.91 -3.08
N GLY A 360 -0.92 2.96 -2.80
CA GLY A 360 -0.41 3.31 -1.48
C GLY A 360 0.83 4.19 -1.57
N TRP A 361 1.27 4.68 -0.42
CA TRP A 361 2.40 5.58 -0.26
C TRP A 361 3.63 4.82 0.25
N THR A 362 4.78 5.06 -0.37
CA THR A 362 6.08 4.66 0.16
C THR A 362 6.80 5.90 0.74
N PRO A 363 7.01 5.95 2.06
CA PRO A 363 7.60 7.09 2.78
C PRO A 363 9.13 7.17 2.68
N GLU A 364 9.68 8.39 2.69
CA GLU A 364 11.12 8.67 2.81
C GLU A 364 11.49 8.95 4.29
N GLU A 365 11.27 7.97 5.17
CA GLU A 365 11.47 8.14 6.62
C GLU A 365 12.84 7.65 7.14
N ASP A 366 13.69 7.17 6.24
CA ASP A 366 15.03 6.67 6.56
C ASP A 366 16.13 7.74 6.41
N LEU A 367 15.79 8.93 5.90
CA LEU A 367 16.67 10.09 5.76
C LEU A 367 16.42 11.14 6.85
N THR A 368 17.47 11.88 7.21
CA THR A 368 17.30 13.07 8.05
C THR A 368 16.48 14.14 7.32
N LEU A 369 15.82 15.03 8.07
CA LEU A 369 15.05 16.14 7.47
C LEU A 369 15.90 17.02 6.55
N ALA A 370 17.17 17.25 6.91
CA ALA A 370 18.10 18.02 6.09
C ALA A 370 18.41 17.31 4.76
N ALA A 371 18.70 16.00 4.81
CA ALA A 371 18.94 15.21 3.61
C ALA A 371 17.69 15.10 2.73
N ALA A 372 16.50 14.94 3.32
CA ALA A 372 15.24 14.92 2.58
C ALA A 372 14.96 16.28 1.89
N ALA A 373 15.25 17.40 2.57
CA ALA A 373 15.11 18.74 2.00
C ALA A 373 16.09 18.97 0.83
N GLU A 374 17.35 18.53 0.97
CA GLU A 374 18.35 18.59 -0.11
C GLU A 374 17.95 17.73 -1.31
N LYS A 375 17.30 16.58 -1.05
CA LYS A 375 16.76 15.69 -2.10
C LYS A 375 15.74 16.39 -3.00
N GLY A 376 14.97 17.35 -2.46
CA GLY A 376 13.99 18.15 -3.21
C GLY A 376 12.67 17.45 -3.52
N TRP A 377 12.40 16.30 -2.90
CA TRP A 377 11.13 15.57 -2.94
C TRP A 377 11.06 14.63 -1.72
N ASN A 378 9.84 14.25 -1.31
CA ASN A 378 9.65 13.32 -0.20
C ASN A 378 8.40 12.45 -0.41
N GLY A 379 8.60 11.13 -0.46
CA GLY A 379 7.54 10.14 -0.67
C GLY A 379 7.27 9.81 -2.13
N SER A 380 6.73 8.62 -2.36
CA SER A 380 6.28 8.15 -3.68
C SER A 380 4.94 7.43 -3.60
N VAL A 381 4.19 7.44 -4.69
CA VAL A 381 3.09 6.48 -4.87
C VAL A 381 3.71 5.16 -5.29
N ALA A 382 3.45 4.11 -4.51
CA ALA A 382 3.89 2.74 -4.77
C ALA A 382 3.33 2.20 -6.09
N ILE A 383 3.91 1.11 -6.59
CA ILE A 383 3.38 0.37 -7.73
C ILE A 383 1.91 0.03 -7.47
N PRO A 384 0.98 0.35 -8.39
CA PRO A 384 -0.42 -0.02 -8.25
C PRO A 384 -0.56 -1.54 -8.18
N ARG A 385 -1.41 -2.01 -7.27
CA ARG A 385 -1.59 -3.44 -7.00
C ARG A 385 -2.99 -3.89 -7.33
N VAL A 386 -3.13 -5.07 -7.91
CA VAL A 386 -4.41 -5.78 -7.97
C VAL A 386 -4.52 -6.59 -6.69
N ILE A 387 -5.64 -6.41 -5.97
CA ILE A 387 -6.05 -7.30 -4.89
C ILE A 387 -7.21 -8.18 -5.33
N PHE A 388 -7.23 -9.42 -4.87
CA PHE A 388 -8.23 -10.42 -5.24
C PHE A 388 -8.34 -11.49 -4.16
N LEU A 389 -9.38 -12.30 -4.19
CA LEU A 389 -9.48 -13.46 -3.30
C LEU A 389 -8.61 -14.56 -3.92
N LEU A 390 -7.49 -14.90 -3.25
CA LEU A 390 -6.62 -15.98 -3.71
C LEU A 390 -7.15 -17.29 -3.16
N ARG A 391 -7.40 -18.24 -4.08
CA ARG A 391 -7.81 -19.61 -3.76
C ARG A 391 -6.71 -20.59 -4.17
N ILE A 392 -6.17 -21.32 -3.20
CA ILE A 392 -5.15 -22.36 -3.42
C ILE A 392 -5.77 -23.71 -3.00
N PRO A 393 -6.26 -24.51 -3.96
CA PRO A 393 -6.90 -25.78 -3.64
C PRO A 393 -5.89 -26.89 -3.37
N ARG A 394 -6.37 -27.97 -2.74
CA ARG A 394 -5.64 -29.23 -2.58
C ARG A 394 -4.31 -29.11 -1.81
N VAL A 395 -4.20 -28.15 -0.90
CA VAL A 395 -3.07 -27.97 0.00
C VAL A 395 -3.06 -29.09 1.03
N VAL A 396 -1.88 -29.63 1.33
CA VAL A 396 -1.70 -30.72 2.31
C VAL A 396 -0.76 -30.37 3.46
N LYS A 397 0.20 -29.46 3.25
CA LYS A 397 1.07 -28.93 4.32
C LYS A 397 1.73 -27.62 3.90
N ALA A 398 2.16 -26.81 4.87
CA ALA A 398 3.11 -25.73 4.64
C ALA A 398 4.55 -26.27 4.71
N LEU A 399 5.54 -25.42 4.39
CA LEU A 399 6.94 -25.83 4.25
C LEU A 399 7.51 -26.34 5.57
N ARG A 400 7.33 -25.56 6.65
CA ARG A 400 7.79 -25.90 7.99
C ARG A 400 6.70 -25.77 9.05
N SER A 401 5.88 -24.72 9.00
CA SER A 401 4.80 -24.54 9.98
C SER A 401 3.67 -25.53 9.76
N GLU A 402 2.91 -25.81 10.82
CA GLU A 402 1.61 -26.46 10.69
C GLU A 402 0.63 -25.53 9.96
N LEU A 403 -0.32 -26.11 9.21
CA LEU A 403 -1.28 -25.33 8.42
C LEU A 403 -2.18 -24.45 9.29
N GLU A 404 -2.54 -24.93 10.46
CA GLU A 404 -3.32 -24.19 11.46
C GLU A 404 -2.57 -22.96 12.02
N ASP A 405 -1.23 -22.96 11.96
CA ASP A 405 -0.39 -21.84 12.42
C ASP A 405 -0.03 -20.84 11.29
N VAL A 406 -0.40 -21.11 10.04
CA VAL A 406 -0.21 -20.17 8.90
C VAL A 406 -1.39 -19.22 8.73
N SER A 407 -1.81 -18.57 9.83
CA SER A 407 -2.46 -17.25 9.74
C SER A 407 -1.70 -16.40 8.71
N PRO A 408 -2.35 -15.66 7.80
CA PRO A 408 -3.72 -15.17 7.84
C PRO A 408 -4.73 -15.97 6.99
N TYR A 409 -4.54 -17.28 6.82
CA TYR A 409 -5.35 -18.09 5.91
C TYR A 409 -6.69 -18.55 6.50
N GLU A 410 -7.74 -18.51 5.69
CA GLU A 410 -8.96 -19.31 5.89
C GLU A 410 -8.69 -20.71 5.32
N LEU A 411 -8.96 -21.75 6.10
CA LEU A 411 -8.72 -23.14 5.74
C LEU A 411 -10.05 -23.89 5.61
N ILE A 412 -10.32 -24.43 4.44
CA ILE A 412 -11.53 -25.21 4.16
C ILE A 412 -11.12 -26.66 3.90
N THR A 413 -11.56 -27.59 4.76
CA THR A 413 -11.33 -29.02 4.55
C THR A 413 -12.25 -29.56 3.46
N GLU A 414 -11.66 -30.13 2.43
CA GLU A 414 -12.36 -30.74 1.29
C GLU A 414 -12.75 -32.20 1.60
N HIS A 415 -13.69 -32.76 0.84
CA HIS A 415 -14.16 -34.15 1.01
C HIS A 415 -13.06 -35.21 0.88
N ASP A 416 -11.98 -34.92 0.14
CA ASP A 416 -10.85 -35.82 -0.05
C ASP A 416 -9.75 -35.66 1.03
N GLY A 417 -10.02 -34.86 2.06
CA GLY A 417 -9.11 -34.59 3.17
C GLY A 417 -8.01 -33.57 2.85
N THR A 418 -7.97 -33.01 1.64
CA THR A 418 -7.11 -31.87 1.32
C THR A 418 -7.71 -30.56 1.86
N ILE A 419 -6.92 -29.49 1.86
CA ILE A 419 -7.34 -28.17 2.34
C ILE A 419 -7.35 -27.19 1.18
N THR A 420 -8.42 -26.42 1.04
CA THR A 420 -8.43 -25.19 0.25
C THR A 420 -8.05 -24.03 1.14
N VAL A 421 -7.00 -23.31 0.76
CA VAL A 421 -6.57 -22.06 1.40
C VAL A 421 -7.21 -20.88 0.68
N LEU A 422 -7.88 -20.01 1.45
CA LEU A 422 -8.34 -18.71 0.99
C LEU A 422 -7.59 -17.59 1.72
N THR A 423 -7.15 -16.56 1.00
CA THR A 423 -6.46 -15.39 1.55
C THR A 423 -6.61 -14.17 0.65
N LEU A 424 -6.21 -12.99 1.12
CA LEU A 424 -6.01 -11.84 0.24
C LEU A 424 -4.81 -12.10 -0.68
N GLY A 425 -5.08 -12.13 -1.98
CA GLY A 425 -4.06 -12.09 -3.02
C GLY A 425 -3.67 -10.65 -3.33
N VAL A 426 -2.39 -10.43 -3.61
CA VAL A 426 -1.82 -9.13 -3.95
C VAL A 426 -0.71 -9.32 -4.99
N ARG A 427 -0.78 -8.56 -6.09
CA ARG A 427 0.23 -8.57 -7.15
C ARG A 427 0.30 -7.21 -7.86
N PRO A 428 1.43 -6.83 -8.48
CA PRO A 428 1.50 -5.60 -9.27
C PRO A 428 0.55 -5.67 -10.48
N ILE A 429 0.09 -4.51 -10.97
CA ILE A 429 -0.72 -4.44 -12.19
C ILE A 429 0.02 -5.04 -13.40
N ALA A 430 -0.70 -5.80 -14.23
CA ALA A 430 -0.12 -6.46 -15.42
C ALA A 430 0.32 -5.45 -16.48
N GLU A 431 -0.23 -4.24 -16.46
CA GLU A 431 0.11 -3.16 -17.38
C GLU A 431 1.60 -2.79 -17.34
N LEU A 432 2.30 -3.02 -16.20
CA LEU A 432 3.75 -2.82 -16.08
C LEU A 432 4.56 -3.64 -17.09
N GLU A 433 4.04 -4.78 -17.55
CA GLU A 433 4.73 -5.63 -18.53
C GLU A 433 4.96 -4.91 -19.86
N GLN A 434 4.17 -3.88 -20.17
CA GLN A 434 4.37 -3.02 -21.36
C GLN A 434 5.72 -2.28 -21.33
N LEU A 435 6.36 -2.15 -20.16
CA LEU A 435 7.66 -1.51 -20.02
C LEU A 435 8.83 -2.45 -20.33
N ARG A 436 8.59 -3.76 -20.52
CA ARG A 436 9.64 -4.77 -20.75
C ARG A 436 10.23 -4.73 -22.15
N GLU A 437 9.45 -4.38 -23.17
CA GLU A 437 9.89 -4.40 -24.58
C GLU A 437 11.02 -3.40 -24.92
N PRO A 438 11.00 -2.13 -24.48
CA PRO A 438 12.07 -1.18 -24.79
C PRO A 438 13.37 -1.40 -23.99
N THR A 439 13.44 -2.42 -23.13
CA THR A 439 14.53 -2.59 -22.15
C THR A 439 15.67 -3.47 -22.65
N HIS A 440 16.80 -3.37 -21.97
CA HIS A 440 17.85 -4.37 -22.07
C HIS A 440 17.43 -5.63 -21.29
N GLN A 441 17.13 -6.69 -22.02
CA GLN A 441 16.69 -7.95 -21.42
C GLN A 441 17.87 -8.88 -21.15
N HIS A 442 17.98 -9.33 -19.91
CA HIS A 442 18.88 -10.40 -19.53
C HIS A 442 18.07 -11.63 -19.12
N SER A 443 18.48 -12.79 -19.59
CA SER A 443 17.90 -14.06 -19.13
C SER A 443 19.01 -15.10 -19.02
N THR A 444 18.88 -15.98 -18.03
CA THR A 444 19.81 -17.09 -17.85
C THR A 444 19.54 -18.16 -18.90
N ALA A 445 20.56 -18.54 -19.68
CA ALA A 445 20.43 -19.53 -20.75
C ALA A 445 20.13 -20.96 -20.24
N ALA A 446 20.52 -21.25 -19.00
CA ALA A 446 20.25 -22.49 -18.29
C ALA A 446 19.80 -22.18 -16.86
N ALA A 447 19.18 -23.15 -16.20
CA ALA A 447 18.82 -23.04 -14.79
C ALA A 447 20.09 -22.87 -13.93
N ILE A 448 20.02 -21.98 -12.94
CA ILE A 448 21.10 -21.79 -11.96
C ILE A 448 20.85 -22.77 -10.81
N VAL A 449 21.83 -23.62 -10.51
CA VAL A 449 21.74 -24.62 -9.44
C VAL A 449 22.69 -24.21 -8.32
N LEU A 450 22.14 -23.86 -7.16
CA LEU A 450 22.91 -23.36 -6.03
C LEU A 450 22.57 -24.11 -4.72
N PRO A 451 23.53 -24.22 -3.80
CA PRO A 451 24.97 -23.98 -3.98
C PRO A 451 25.58 -25.01 -4.94
N GLU A 452 26.56 -24.62 -5.77
CA GLU A 452 27.27 -25.55 -6.67
C GLU A 452 28.25 -26.46 -5.91
N SER A 453 28.85 -25.91 -4.85
CA SER A 453 29.74 -26.58 -3.90
C SER A 453 29.66 -25.85 -2.56
N ASP A 454 30.23 -26.41 -1.49
CA ASP A 454 30.17 -25.81 -0.14
C ASP A 454 30.80 -24.39 -0.05
N THR A 455 31.63 -24.01 -1.03
CA THR A 455 32.33 -22.71 -1.06
C THR A 455 31.66 -21.67 -1.95
N VAL A 456 30.97 -22.07 -3.03
CA VAL A 456 30.35 -21.16 -3.99
C VAL A 456 28.87 -20.98 -3.67
N ARG A 457 28.53 -19.81 -3.11
CA ARG A 457 27.18 -19.49 -2.60
C ARG A 457 26.34 -18.63 -3.55
N GLY A 458 26.86 -18.24 -4.70
CA GLY A 458 26.13 -17.41 -5.64
C GLY A 458 26.71 -17.41 -7.05
N GLN A 459 25.86 -16.99 -7.98
CA GLN A 459 26.16 -16.89 -9.41
C GLN A 459 25.70 -15.52 -9.93
N ALA A 460 26.61 -14.78 -10.55
CA ALA A 460 26.30 -13.47 -11.14
C ALA A 460 25.30 -13.62 -12.30
N ILE A 461 24.33 -12.71 -12.36
CA ILE A 461 23.28 -12.67 -13.38
C ILE A 461 23.64 -11.64 -14.45
N CYS A 462 23.73 -10.36 -14.05
CA CYS A 462 24.10 -9.25 -14.93
C CYS A 462 24.58 -8.04 -14.11
N GLN A 463 25.00 -7.01 -14.84
CA GLN A 463 25.28 -5.67 -14.32
C GLN A 463 24.29 -4.71 -14.98
N THR A 464 23.40 -4.11 -14.19
CA THR A 464 22.42 -3.15 -14.69
C THR A 464 23.07 -1.81 -14.97
N GLN A 465 22.63 -1.15 -16.04
CA GLN A 465 23.07 0.18 -16.46
C GLN A 465 22.13 1.27 -15.92
N SER A 466 20.89 0.90 -15.59
CA SER A 466 19.90 1.78 -14.99
C SER A 466 19.70 1.50 -13.50
N THR A 467 19.14 2.48 -12.81
CA THR A 467 18.58 2.32 -11.45
C THR A 467 17.13 1.81 -11.47
N SER A 468 16.51 1.78 -12.65
CA SER A 468 15.14 1.33 -12.88
C SER A 468 15.12 -0.01 -13.63
N TRP A 469 14.70 -1.08 -12.96
CA TRP A 469 14.67 -2.43 -13.52
C TRP A 469 13.65 -3.34 -12.79
N GLU A 470 13.24 -4.41 -13.47
CA GLU A 470 12.46 -5.52 -12.89
C GLU A 470 13.30 -6.79 -12.97
N LEU A 471 13.34 -7.57 -11.88
CA LEU A 471 13.82 -8.95 -11.84
C LEU A 471 12.63 -9.87 -11.56
N GLU A 472 12.49 -10.93 -12.36
CA GLU A 472 11.52 -12.00 -12.14
C GLU A 472 12.22 -13.35 -12.13
N ALA A 473 11.93 -14.17 -11.10
CA ALA A 473 12.49 -15.50 -10.99
C ALA A 473 11.50 -16.55 -10.48
N THR A 474 11.70 -17.78 -10.95
CA THR A 474 11.03 -18.99 -10.47
C THR A 474 12.09 -19.91 -9.89
N ILE A 475 11.93 -20.27 -8.61
CA ILE A 475 12.94 -20.99 -7.84
C ILE A 475 12.30 -22.23 -7.22
N ALA A 476 12.78 -23.40 -7.60
CA ALA A 476 12.46 -24.66 -6.94
C ALA A 476 13.43 -24.88 -5.78
N VAL A 477 12.90 -25.24 -4.61
CA VAL A 477 13.72 -25.56 -3.42
C VAL A 477 13.53 -27.01 -3.02
N GLY A 478 14.62 -27.66 -2.64
CA GLY A 478 14.70 -29.08 -2.32
C GLY A 478 15.13 -29.35 -0.88
N ALA A 479 15.42 -30.62 -0.58
CA ALA A 479 15.87 -31.03 0.74
C ALA A 479 17.23 -30.40 1.10
N GLY A 480 17.42 -30.04 2.37
CA GLY A 480 18.66 -29.43 2.86
C GLY A 480 18.82 -27.94 2.54
N PHE A 481 17.84 -27.32 1.91
CA PHE A 481 17.76 -25.88 1.64
C PHE A 481 17.69 -25.05 2.93
N GLN A 482 18.37 -23.90 2.98
CA GLN A 482 18.33 -22.96 4.12
C GLN A 482 17.81 -21.58 3.71
N GLU A 483 18.50 -20.89 2.80
CA GLU A 483 18.12 -19.54 2.33
C GLU A 483 18.39 -19.36 0.83
N VAL A 484 17.48 -18.69 0.10
CA VAL A 484 17.62 -18.42 -1.34
C VAL A 484 17.19 -17.00 -1.65
N GLY A 485 17.83 -16.37 -2.63
CA GLY A 485 17.39 -15.09 -3.16
C GLY A 485 18.48 -14.41 -3.96
N PHE A 486 18.67 -13.11 -3.73
CA PHE A 486 19.51 -12.26 -4.56
C PHE A 486 20.31 -11.24 -3.76
N HIS A 487 21.56 -11.02 -4.16
CA HIS A 487 22.25 -9.76 -3.90
C HIS A 487 21.92 -8.78 -5.04
N LEU A 488 21.52 -7.58 -4.65
CA LEU A 488 21.04 -6.52 -5.52
C LEU A 488 21.88 -5.26 -5.32
N ARG A 489 21.95 -4.43 -6.37
CA ARG A 489 22.59 -3.10 -6.34
C ARG A 489 23.99 -3.13 -5.73
N HIS A 490 24.75 -4.17 -6.05
CA HIS A 490 26.00 -4.45 -5.36
C HIS A 490 27.22 -4.09 -6.20
N ASN A 491 28.31 -3.76 -5.51
CA ASN A 491 29.64 -3.65 -6.13
C ASN A 491 30.32 -5.01 -6.27
N THR A 492 31.42 -5.04 -7.02
CA THR A 492 32.16 -6.27 -7.37
C THR A 492 32.61 -7.08 -6.16
N ASP A 493 33.02 -6.42 -5.07
CA ASP A 493 33.49 -7.08 -3.84
C ASP A 493 32.37 -7.34 -2.81
N LEU A 494 31.11 -7.01 -3.16
CA LEU A 494 29.93 -7.14 -2.31
C LEU A 494 29.98 -6.31 -1.02
N SER A 495 30.92 -5.37 -0.85
CA SER A 495 31.01 -4.51 0.33
C SER A 495 29.83 -3.54 0.43
N THR A 496 29.31 -3.09 -0.72
CA THR A 496 28.03 -2.42 -0.85
C THR A 496 27.06 -3.39 -1.50
N ARG A 497 25.95 -3.72 -0.83
CA ARG A 497 24.90 -4.60 -1.36
C ARG A 497 23.60 -4.47 -0.60
N THR A 498 22.51 -4.78 -1.29
CA THR A 498 21.21 -5.09 -0.68
C THR A 498 20.92 -6.57 -0.89
N THR A 499 20.36 -7.26 0.10
CA THR A 499 20.12 -8.70 -0.01
C THR A 499 18.65 -9.01 0.22
N VAL A 500 18.02 -9.70 -0.72
CA VAL A 500 16.64 -10.20 -0.57
C VAL A 500 16.71 -11.71 -0.48
N THR A 501 16.25 -12.29 0.62
CA THR A 501 16.27 -13.75 0.83
C THR A 501 14.97 -14.27 1.40
N PHE A 502 14.60 -15.48 0.99
CA PHE A 502 13.62 -16.33 1.66
C PHE A 502 14.34 -17.37 2.51
N SER A 503 13.99 -17.46 3.79
CA SER A 503 14.59 -18.39 4.77
C SER A 503 13.62 -19.48 5.20
N VAL A 504 13.99 -20.76 5.06
CA VAL A 504 13.19 -21.91 5.55
C VAL A 504 13.09 -21.91 7.06
N ALA A 505 14.18 -21.57 7.73
CA ALA A 505 14.25 -21.65 9.18
C ALA A 505 13.21 -20.73 9.82
N THR A 506 13.01 -19.54 9.27
CA THR A 506 12.07 -18.57 9.83
C THR A 506 10.74 -18.51 9.07
N GLU A 507 10.68 -19.04 7.85
CA GLU A 507 9.57 -18.84 6.92
C GLU A 507 9.27 -17.33 6.77
N THR A 508 10.28 -16.62 6.29
CA THR A 508 10.30 -15.15 6.19
C THR A 508 11.04 -14.75 4.92
N ILE A 509 10.52 -13.74 4.22
CA ILE A 509 11.25 -12.98 3.21
C ILE A 509 11.81 -11.72 3.88
N ILE A 510 13.10 -11.47 3.72
CA ILE A 510 13.82 -10.35 4.35
C ILE A 510 14.53 -9.53 3.27
N VAL A 511 14.44 -8.21 3.37
CA VAL A 511 15.28 -7.25 2.66
C VAL A 511 16.31 -6.70 3.65
N GLU A 512 17.53 -7.19 3.56
CA GLU A 512 18.68 -6.76 4.33
C GLU A 512 19.35 -5.53 3.71
N ARG A 513 19.43 -4.45 4.51
CA ARG A 513 19.89 -3.12 4.07
C ARG A 513 21.15 -2.64 4.77
N HIS A 514 21.70 -3.40 5.72
CA HIS A 514 22.85 -2.95 6.52
C HIS A 514 24.08 -2.57 5.68
N ALA A 515 24.30 -3.28 4.56
CA ALA A 515 25.40 -3.06 3.64
C ALA A 515 25.01 -2.20 2.43
N SER A 516 23.83 -1.56 2.41
CA SER A 516 23.39 -0.78 1.25
C SER A 516 24.25 0.48 1.04
N ASN A 517 24.85 1.02 2.10
CA ASN A 517 25.80 2.14 2.06
C ASN A 517 26.57 2.22 3.39
N SER A 518 27.59 3.07 3.44
CA SER A 518 28.37 3.36 4.65
C SER A 518 27.87 4.55 5.47
N ASP A 519 26.84 5.28 5.02
CA ASP A 519 26.35 6.50 5.67
C ASP A 519 25.66 6.18 7.02
N PRO A 520 26.17 6.69 8.16
CA PRO A 520 25.57 6.44 9.47
C PRO A 520 24.32 7.30 9.77
N THR A 521 24.02 8.28 8.92
CA THR A 521 22.84 9.16 9.05
C THR A 521 21.58 8.56 8.42
N ILE A 522 21.74 7.47 7.66
CA ILE A 522 20.64 6.75 7.00
C ILE A 522 20.22 5.56 7.86
N ASN A 523 18.92 5.42 8.09
CA ASN A 523 18.37 4.25 8.78
C ASN A 523 18.36 3.04 7.84
N LYS A 524 19.06 1.96 8.25
CA LYS A 524 19.25 0.72 7.49
C LYS A 524 18.62 -0.50 8.16
N CYS A 525 17.57 -0.28 8.96
CA CYS A 525 16.79 -1.36 9.57
C CYS A 525 16.31 -2.34 8.48
N PRO A 526 16.50 -3.67 8.61
CA PRO A 526 15.94 -4.60 7.64
C PRO A 526 14.41 -4.50 7.62
N ASP A 527 13.81 -4.81 6.47
CA ASP A 527 12.36 -5.02 6.36
C ASP A 527 12.11 -6.51 6.16
N ALA A 528 11.14 -7.07 6.87
CA ALA A 528 10.89 -8.51 6.86
C ALA A 528 9.41 -8.83 6.99
N GLY A 529 8.97 -9.87 6.28
CA GLY A 529 7.61 -10.39 6.35
C GLY A 529 7.55 -11.92 6.34
N PRO A 530 6.67 -12.54 7.14
CA PRO A 530 6.49 -13.98 7.12
C PRO A 530 5.95 -14.45 5.76
N PHE A 531 6.46 -15.58 5.29
CA PHE A 531 6.06 -16.20 4.03
C PHE A 531 6.35 -17.70 4.11
N THR A 532 5.46 -18.55 3.61
CA THR A 532 5.69 -20.00 3.52
C THR A 532 5.39 -20.50 2.11
N LEU A 533 5.97 -21.64 1.77
CA LEU A 533 5.63 -22.42 0.59
C LEU A 533 4.67 -23.55 0.97
N LEU A 534 3.68 -23.81 0.14
CA LEU A 534 2.61 -24.79 0.33
C LEU A 534 2.88 -26.00 -0.55
N THR A 535 2.66 -27.19 0.00
CA THR A 535 2.62 -28.44 -0.76
C THR A 535 1.18 -28.70 -1.17
N THR A 536 0.96 -28.95 -2.46
CA THR A 536 -0.34 -29.36 -3.00
C THR A 536 -0.29 -30.81 -3.46
N ARG A 537 -1.45 -31.47 -3.50
CA ARG A 537 -1.61 -32.83 -4.01
C ARG A 537 -2.45 -32.81 -5.28
N ASP A 538 -1.98 -33.42 -6.37
CA ASP A 538 -2.76 -33.49 -7.61
C ASP A 538 -3.85 -34.58 -7.58
N ALA A 539 -4.56 -34.77 -8.69
CA ALA A 539 -5.64 -35.76 -8.81
C ALA A 539 -5.14 -37.22 -8.78
N GLU A 540 -3.87 -37.45 -9.14
CA GLU A 540 -3.22 -38.77 -9.08
C GLU A 540 -2.59 -39.04 -7.71
N GLY A 541 -2.73 -38.11 -6.75
CA GLY A 541 -2.21 -38.24 -5.39
C GLY A 541 -0.75 -37.85 -5.23
N ARG A 542 -0.11 -37.26 -6.25
CA ARG A 542 1.29 -36.81 -6.17
C ARG A 542 1.37 -35.47 -5.47
N GLU A 543 2.29 -35.35 -4.53
CA GLU A 543 2.55 -34.10 -3.81
C GLU A 543 3.66 -33.30 -4.49
N SER A 544 3.45 -31.99 -4.61
CA SER A 544 4.42 -31.04 -5.12
C SER A 544 4.51 -29.82 -4.22
N LEU A 545 5.73 -29.48 -3.78
CA LEU A 545 6.00 -28.20 -3.13
C LEU A 545 5.90 -27.08 -4.16
N GLU A 546 5.18 -26.02 -3.84
CA GLU A 546 5.11 -24.86 -4.73
C GLU A 546 6.50 -24.22 -4.89
N LYS A 547 6.77 -23.69 -6.07
CA LYS A 547 8.01 -22.95 -6.34
C LYS A 547 7.87 -21.53 -5.80
N LEU A 548 8.98 -20.94 -5.36
CA LEU A 548 9.03 -19.53 -5.03
C LEU A 548 9.05 -18.75 -6.36
N HIS A 549 7.99 -18.00 -6.62
CA HIS A 549 7.92 -17.02 -7.70
C HIS A 549 8.08 -15.64 -7.09
N ILE A 550 9.13 -14.92 -7.49
CA ILE A 550 9.50 -13.64 -6.92
C ILE A 550 9.69 -12.60 -8.02
N ARG A 551 9.13 -11.40 -7.80
CA ARG A 551 9.32 -10.22 -8.64
C ARG A 551 9.88 -9.09 -7.78
N ILE A 552 10.93 -8.44 -8.27
CA ILE A 552 11.62 -7.36 -7.57
C ILE A 552 11.71 -6.17 -8.52
N PHE A 553 11.16 -5.03 -8.10
CA PHE A 553 11.22 -3.77 -8.84
C PHE A 553 12.19 -2.83 -8.13
N SER A 554 13.11 -2.28 -8.90
CA SER A 554 14.04 -1.23 -8.49
C SER A 554 13.69 0.03 -9.25
N ASP A 555 13.61 1.18 -8.56
CA ASP A 555 13.46 2.49 -9.19
C ASP A 555 14.15 3.57 -8.35
N GLY A 556 15.40 3.87 -8.69
CA GLY A 556 16.24 4.74 -7.87
C GLY A 556 16.42 4.15 -6.47
N ASP A 557 15.93 4.87 -5.47
CA ASP A 557 15.98 4.42 -4.07
C ASP A 557 14.86 3.44 -3.72
N ILE A 558 13.77 3.36 -4.49
CA ILE A 558 12.60 2.53 -4.16
C ILE A 558 12.87 1.07 -4.53
N LEU A 559 12.53 0.13 -3.64
CA LEU A 559 12.56 -1.31 -3.89
C LEU A 559 11.23 -1.95 -3.48
N GLU A 560 10.58 -2.65 -4.39
CA GLU A 560 9.36 -3.42 -4.10
C GLU A 560 9.55 -4.91 -4.44
N VAL A 561 9.21 -5.78 -3.49
CA VAL A 561 9.34 -7.24 -3.61
C VAL A 561 7.95 -7.89 -3.52
N PHE A 562 7.63 -8.74 -4.48
CA PHE A 562 6.39 -9.52 -4.51
C PHE A 562 6.69 -11.01 -4.58
N ALA A 563 5.91 -11.85 -3.90
CA ALA A 563 6.06 -13.30 -3.99
C ALA A 563 4.72 -14.06 -4.00
N ASN A 564 4.63 -15.04 -4.92
CA ASN A 564 3.51 -15.97 -5.12
C ASN A 564 2.10 -15.33 -5.01
N ASP A 565 1.95 -14.10 -5.52
CA ASP A 565 0.71 -13.30 -5.51
C ASP A 565 0.02 -13.15 -4.13
N ARG A 566 0.76 -13.26 -3.03
CA ARG A 566 0.23 -13.13 -1.66
C ARG A 566 1.21 -12.50 -0.66
N PHE A 567 2.29 -11.92 -1.18
CA PHE A 567 3.30 -11.24 -0.40
C PHE A 567 3.72 -9.98 -1.15
N ALA A 568 3.80 -8.87 -0.44
CA ALA A 568 4.36 -7.63 -0.93
C ALA A 568 5.19 -6.95 0.17
N LEU A 569 6.28 -6.30 -0.21
CA LEU A 569 7.15 -5.54 0.68
C LEU A 569 7.76 -4.37 -0.11
N ALA A 570 7.38 -3.14 0.23
CA ALA A 570 8.00 -1.92 -0.31
C ALA A 570 8.96 -1.31 0.71
N THR A 571 10.12 -0.85 0.26
CA THR A 571 11.12 -0.19 1.11
C THR A 571 11.98 0.80 0.32
N MET A 572 12.77 1.59 1.05
CA MET A 572 13.74 2.53 0.49
C MET A 572 15.16 1.98 0.68
N VAL A 573 16.04 2.14 -0.30
CA VAL A 573 17.41 1.61 -0.30
C VAL A 573 18.34 2.58 -1.00
N TYR A 574 19.04 3.39 -0.21
CA TYR A 574 19.95 4.43 -0.70
C TYR A 574 21.33 3.84 -1.00
N SER A 575 21.50 3.22 -2.16
CA SER A 575 22.76 2.56 -2.51
C SER A 575 23.83 3.52 -3.05
N GLY A 576 23.44 4.75 -3.40
CA GLY A 576 24.26 5.68 -4.16
C GLY A 576 24.22 5.40 -5.68
N THR A 577 24.87 6.25 -6.46
CA THR A 577 24.90 6.16 -7.93
C THR A 577 26.35 6.08 -8.40
N GLY A 578 26.88 4.86 -8.49
CA GLY A 578 28.22 4.56 -9.00
C GLY A 578 28.14 3.54 -10.12
N PRO A 579 29.05 3.58 -11.12
CA PRO A 579 29.01 2.68 -12.28
C PRO A 579 29.13 1.20 -11.88
N ASP A 580 29.72 0.92 -10.72
CA ASP A 580 29.93 -0.45 -10.22
C ASP A 580 28.78 -0.98 -9.37
N LEU A 581 27.71 -0.21 -9.11
CA LEU A 581 26.61 -0.60 -8.20
C LEU A 581 25.43 -1.28 -8.90
N GLY A 582 25.61 -1.74 -10.15
CA GLY A 582 24.59 -2.41 -10.95
C GLY A 582 24.51 -3.93 -10.74
N GLY A 583 25.30 -4.51 -9.85
CA GLY A 583 25.42 -5.97 -9.74
C GLY A 583 24.14 -6.65 -9.28
N LEU A 584 23.77 -7.72 -10.00
CA LEU A 584 22.73 -8.68 -9.61
C LEU A 584 23.33 -10.09 -9.55
N THR A 585 23.19 -10.76 -8.41
CA THR A 585 23.73 -12.11 -8.16
C THR A 585 22.67 -12.98 -7.50
N ALA A 586 22.40 -14.17 -8.07
CA ALA A 586 21.60 -15.20 -7.43
C ALA A 586 22.40 -15.85 -6.29
N VAL A 587 21.78 -16.09 -5.14
CA VAL A 587 22.44 -16.68 -3.98
C VAL A 587 21.60 -17.75 -3.31
N ALA A 588 22.25 -18.80 -2.81
CA ALA A 588 21.61 -19.78 -1.95
C ALA A 588 22.58 -20.37 -0.91
N THR A 589 22.02 -20.83 0.21
CA THR A 589 22.70 -21.60 1.25
C THR A 589 21.93 -22.87 1.57
N GLY A 590 22.65 -23.91 2.03
CA GLY A 590 22.09 -25.24 2.29
C GLY A 590 22.96 -26.33 1.67
N GLY A 591 22.35 -27.50 1.44
CA GLY A 591 23.00 -28.60 0.73
C GLY A 591 23.23 -28.29 -0.75
N VAL A 592 24.27 -28.87 -1.35
CA VAL A 592 24.61 -28.70 -2.78
C VAL A 592 23.39 -28.97 -3.67
N GLY A 593 23.08 -28.05 -4.57
CA GLY A 593 21.95 -28.11 -5.49
C GLY A 593 20.56 -28.09 -4.84
N SER A 594 20.45 -27.65 -3.59
CA SER A 594 19.16 -27.57 -2.88
C SER A 594 18.25 -26.44 -3.36
N ALA A 595 18.74 -25.51 -4.18
CA ALA A 595 17.93 -24.49 -4.84
C ALA A 595 18.22 -24.46 -6.36
N VAL A 596 17.17 -24.45 -7.15
CA VAL A 596 17.24 -24.38 -8.62
C VAL A 596 16.45 -23.17 -9.08
N PHE A 597 17.13 -22.14 -9.57
CA PHE A 597 16.51 -21.00 -10.22
C PHE A 597 16.24 -21.41 -11.66
N GLU A 598 15.02 -21.89 -11.92
CA GLU A 598 14.61 -22.42 -13.21
C GLU A 598 14.58 -21.32 -14.28
N THR A 599 14.14 -20.13 -13.89
CA THR A 599 14.14 -18.94 -14.73
C THR A 599 14.60 -17.75 -13.91
N VAL A 600 15.50 -16.95 -14.48
CA VAL A 600 15.81 -15.60 -13.98
C VAL A 600 15.80 -14.66 -15.18
N LYS A 601 14.96 -13.63 -15.12
CA LYS A 601 14.83 -12.59 -16.15
C LYS A 601 15.00 -11.22 -15.50
N VAL A 602 15.73 -10.35 -16.19
CA VAL A 602 15.93 -8.95 -15.78
C VAL A 602 15.61 -8.04 -16.96
N TRP A 603 14.77 -7.04 -16.73
CA TRP A 603 14.46 -5.97 -17.67
C TRP A 603 15.08 -4.68 -17.15
N ASP A 604 16.21 -4.28 -17.74
CA ASP A 604 17.01 -3.14 -17.32
C ASP A 604 16.69 -1.88 -18.15
N GLY A 605 16.40 -0.78 -17.47
CA GLY A 605 16.01 0.50 -18.08
C GLY A 605 14.50 0.67 -18.22
N LEU A 606 13.69 0.22 -17.25
CA LEU A 606 12.24 0.47 -17.29
C LEU A 606 11.95 1.97 -17.27
N ASP A 607 11.14 2.44 -18.21
CA ASP A 607 10.87 3.87 -18.40
C ASP A 607 9.44 4.14 -18.88
N LEU A 608 8.68 4.88 -18.07
CA LEU A 608 7.33 5.35 -18.42
C LEU A 608 7.29 6.41 -19.53
N GLN A 609 8.37 7.18 -19.72
CA GLN A 609 8.49 8.25 -20.72
C GLN A 609 8.82 7.71 -22.12
N SER A 610 9.30 6.47 -22.21
CA SER A 610 9.61 5.82 -23.48
C SER A 610 8.34 5.63 -24.35
N PRO A 611 8.42 5.86 -25.67
CA PRO A 611 7.27 5.69 -26.58
C PRO A 611 6.71 4.27 -26.51
N ARG A 612 5.39 4.12 -26.64
CA ARG A 612 4.77 2.79 -26.73
C ARG A 612 5.32 2.03 -27.93
N SER A 613 5.86 0.84 -27.72
CA SER A 613 6.24 -0.08 -28.80
C SER A 613 5.03 -0.66 -29.53
N THR A 614 3.84 -0.65 -28.90
CA THR A 614 2.59 -1.17 -29.47
C THR A 614 1.43 -0.17 -29.24
N PRO A 615 0.66 0.20 -30.28
CA PRO A 615 -0.61 0.91 -30.10
C PRO A 615 -1.56 0.07 -29.22
N LEU A 616 -2.41 0.72 -28.43
CA LEU A 616 -3.53 0.02 -27.78
C LEU A 616 -4.32 -0.75 -28.86
N PRO A 617 -4.82 -1.97 -28.57
CA PRO A 617 -5.86 -2.55 -29.40
C PRO A 617 -6.96 -1.51 -29.54
N ALA A 618 -7.40 -1.24 -30.77
CA ALA A 618 -8.58 -0.40 -30.96
C ALA A 618 -9.73 -1.07 -30.21
N ASP A 619 -10.26 -0.39 -29.19
CA ASP A 619 -11.44 -0.81 -28.43
C ASP A 619 -12.53 -1.20 -29.46
N ARG A 620 -12.93 -2.49 -29.47
CA ARG A 620 -14.12 -2.96 -30.19
C ARG A 620 -15.33 -2.85 -29.29
#